data_AF-A0A0G0MRY5-F1
#
_entry.id   AF-A0A0G0MRY5-F1
#
_cell.length_a   1.000
_cell.length_b   1.000
_cell.length_c   1.000
_cell.angle_alpha   90.00
_cell.angle_beta   90.00
_cell.angle_gamma   90.00
#
_symmetry.space_group_name_H-M   'P 1'
#
loop_
_entity.id
_entity.type
_entity.pdbx_description
1 polymer ?
#
loop_
_entity_poly.entity_id
_entity_poly.type
_entity_poly.pdbx_seq_one_letter_code
_entity_poly.pdbx_strand_id
1 'polypeptide(L)'
;MNKILLFVFSILISLSFSNTKAQADVPATEPAFEKIEAKQLDEEARILAEYFSLHNSPLANHAQDFIDAAKEYNLDWRLVAAISGVESTFGKFIPGGYNGWGWGVYGNQAIYFKSWREGIFTVSKGLRENYLNKGLTDPYQMNKNYAASPAWGGKVAYFMKDMENFSRKYPVITSSVKIAAVSGQPSLR
;
A
#
# COMPACT_ATOMS: atom_id res chain seq x y z
N MET A 1 -64.90 15.00 80.46
CA MET A 1 -64.80 14.11 79.27
C MET A 1 -65.50 14.78 78.10
N ASN A 2 -65.05 14.51 76.87
CA ASN A 2 -65.49 15.04 75.56
C ASN A 2 -64.99 16.44 75.12
N LYS A 3 -64.04 16.39 74.17
CA LYS A 3 -64.02 16.98 72.79
C LYS A 3 -64.26 18.48 72.54
N ILE A 4 -63.63 18.92 71.44
CA ILE A 4 -63.74 20.15 70.62
C ILE A 4 -62.57 21.12 70.83
N LEU A 5 -61.89 21.75 69.85
CA LEU A 5 -61.49 21.57 68.43
C LEU A 5 -60.84 22.93 68.03
N LEU A 6 -59.98 22.95 67.00
CA LEU A 6 -59.40 24.13 66.29
C LEU A 6 -58.15 24.76 66.97
N PHE A 7 -56.95 24.65 66.37
CA PHE A 7 -56.36 25.53 65.32
C PHE A 7 -56.17 26.97 65.84
N VAL A 8 -55.09 27.72 65.59
CA VAL A 8 -53.93 27.63 64.68
C VAL A 8 -52.65 27.73 65.55
N PHE A 9 -51.39 27.56 65.14
CA PHE A 9 -50.68 27.35 63.86
C PHE A 9 -49.34 26.63 64.17
N SER A 10 -48.72 25.93 63.21
CA SER A 10 -47.31 25.49 63.35
C SER A 10 -46.62 25.46 61.99
N ILE A 11 -45.46 26.13 61.92
CA ILE A 11 -44.68 26.33 60.70
C ILE A 11 -43.89 25.06 60.40
N LEU A 12 -44.36 24.26 59.45
CA LEU A 12 -43.57 23.20 58.82
C LEU A 12 -42.98 23.74 57.52
N ILE A 13 -41.67 23.97 57.55
CA ILE A 13 -40.87 24.42 56.40
C ILE A 13 -40.79 23.25 55.42
N SER A 14 -41.56 23.34 54.33
CA SER A 14 -41.46 22.44 53.18
C SER A 14 -40.13 22.67 52.47
N LEU A 15 -39.10 21.92 52.86
CA LEU A 15 -37.87 21.79 52.09
C LEU A 15 -38.18 21.05 50.78
N SER A 16 -38.44 21.82 49.72
CA SER A 16 -38.56 21.29 48.36
C SER A 16 -37.22 20.74 47.88
N PHE A 17 -37.01 19.44 48.07
CA PHE A 17 -35.94 18.71 47.41
C PHE A 17 -36.22 18.64 45.90
N SER A 18 -35.65 19.56 45.14
CA SER A 18 -35.64 19.50 43.68
C SER A 18 -34.84 18.29 43.22
N ASN A 19 -35.53 17.29 42.65
CA ASN A 19 -34.90 16.19 41.93
C ASN A 19 -34.34 16.68 40.59
N THR A 20 -33.24 17.43 40.63
CA THR A 20 -32.48 17.79 39.43
C THR A 20 -31.82 16.53 38.88
N LYS A 21 -32.38 15.96 37.82
CA LYS A 21 -31.61 15.08 36.94
C LYS A 21 -30.46 15.91 36.36
N ALA A 22 -29.23 15.57 36.71
CA ALA A 22 -28.06 16.16 36.10
C ALA A 22 -28.00 15.73 34.62
N GLN A 23 -28.51 16.60 33.73
CA GLN A 23 -28.17 16.54 32.33
C GLN A 23 -26.70 16.96 32.23
N ALA A 24 -25.82 16.02 31.88
CA ALA A 24 -24.46 16.38 31.53
C ALA A 24 -24.49 17.05 30.15
N ASP A 25 -24.33 18.37 30.11
CA ASP A 25 -24.02 19.10 28.88
C ASP A 25 -22.62 18.71 28.44
N VAL A 26 -22.52 17.58 27.73
CA VAL A 26 -21.31 17.19 27.00
C VAL A 26 -21.13 18.20 25.88
N PRO A 27 -20.01 18.94 25.81
CA PRO A 27 -19.73 19.80 24.67
C PRO A 27 -19.76 18.95 23.41
N ALA A 28 -20.59 19.31 22.44
CA ALA A 28 -20.66 18.67 21.13
C ALA A 28 -19.44 19.08 20.28
N THR A 29 -18.25 18.73 20.76
CA THR A 29 -17.03 18.70 19.96
C THR A 29 -17.15 17.50 19.04
N GLU A 30 -17.80 17.69 17.89
CA GLU A 30 -17.72 16.70 16.81
C GLU A 30 -16.23 16.42 16.55
N PRO A 31 -15.80 15.15 16.49
CA PRO A 31 -14.43 14.83 16.18
C PRO A 31 -14.12 15.40 14.80
N ALA A 32 -13.15 16.31 14.73
CA ALA A 32 -12.66 16.82 13.46
C ALA A 32 -12.05 15.65 12.69
N PHE A 33 -12.86 15.03 11.82
CA PHE A 33 -12.39 14.02 10.88
C PHE A 33 -11.40 14.71 9.94
N GLU A 34 -10.11 14.54 10.21
CA GLU A 34 -9.07 14.94 9.28
C GLU A 34 -9.38 14.28 7.94
N LYS A 35 -9.63 15.11 6.93
CA LYS A 35 -10.02 14.67 5.60
C LYS A 35 -8.81 13.96 5.00
N ILE A 36 -8.76 12.64 5.12
CA ILE A 36 -7.71 11.81 4.53
C ILE A 36 -7.86 11.90 3.01
N GLU A 37 -7.16 12.85 2.41
CA GLU A 37 -7.05 12.96 0.96
C GLU A 37 -6.17 11.82 0.47
N ALA A 38 -6.80 10.83 -0.18
CA ALA A 38 -6.09 9.70 -0.75
C ALA A 38 -5.09 10.23 -1.80
N LYS A 39 -3.78 10.08 -1.52
CA LYS A 39 -2.71 10.42 -2.46
C LYS A 39 -3.00 9.74 -3.79
N GLN A 40 -3.19 10.52 -4.85
CA GLN A 40 -3.35 9.97 -6.19
C GLN A 40 -2.07 9.22 -6.58
N LEU A 41 -2.22 7.97 -7.01
CA LEU A 41 -1.12 7.16 -7.50
C LEU A 41 -0.56 7.74 -8.81
N ASP A 42 0.75 7.59 -9.00
CA ASP A 42 1.38 7.78 -10.30
C ASP A 42 0.76 6.82 -11.35
N GLU A 43 0.75 7.22 -12.63
CA GLU A 43 0.20 6.35 -13.68
C GLU A 43 1.05 5.09 -13.86
N GLU A 44 2.37 5.19 -13.75
CA GLU A 44 3.27 4.04 -13.71
C GLU A 44 2.97 3.11 -12.52
N ALA A 45 2.57 3.67 -11.37
CA ALA A 45 2.21 2.88 -10.19
C ALA A 45 0.89 2.13 -10.42
N ARG A 46 -0.10 2.75 -11.07
CA ARG A 46 -1.36 2.11 -11.49
C ARG A 46 -1.12 0.98 -12.49
N ILE A 47 -0.28 1.22 -13.49
CA ILE A 47 0.13 0.23 -14.49
C ILE A 47 0.83 -0.96 -13.82
N LEU A 48 1.79 -0.69 -12.93
CA LEU A 48 2.55 -1.73 -12.24
C LEU A 48 1.69 -2.51 -11.23
N ALA A 49 0.75 -1.86 -10.54
CA ALA A 49 -0.21 -2.53 -9.65
C ALA A 49 -1.09 -3.53 -10.42
N GLU A 50 -1.59 -3.15 -11.60
CA GLU A 50 -2.38 -4.04 -12.46
C GLU A 50 -1.52 -5.21 -12.97
N TYR A 51 -0.30 -4.93 -13.44
CA TYR A 51 0.64 -5.97 -13.91
C TYR A 51 0.95 -6.99 -12.80
N PHE A 52 1.27 -6.52 -11.58
CA PHE A 52 1.45 -7.39 -10.41
C PHE A 52 0.17 -8.18 -10.05
N SER A 53 -1.01 -7.58 -10.20
CA SER A 53 -2.30 -8.25 -9.95
C SER A 53 -2.55 -9.41 -10.91
N LEU A 54 -2.22 -9.27 -12.21
CA LEU A 54 -2.29 -10.37 -13.19
C LEU A 54 -1.40 -11.57 -12.79
N HIS A 55 -0.29 -11.32 -12.11
CA HIS A 55 0.58 -12.37 -11.59
C HIS A 55 0.14 -12.93 -10.22
N ASN A 56 -0.91 -12.38 -9.59
CA ASN A 56 -1.30 -12.65 -8.19
C ASN A 56 -0.14 -12.38 -7.22
N SER A 57 0.52 -11.22 -7.38
CA SER A 57 1.67 -10.81 -6.57
C SER A 57 1.25 -10.02 -5.31
N PRO A 58 1.88 -10.25 -4.15
CA PRO A 58 1.71 -9.39 -2.97
C PRO A 58 2.23 -7.95 -3.17
N LEU A 59 3.02 -7.71 -4.22
CA LEU A 59 3.60 -6.39 -4.53
C LEU A 59 2.61 -5.42 -5.17
N ALA A 60 1.41 -5.86 -5.56
CA ALA A 60 0.40 -5.00 -6.19
C ALA A 60 0.07 -3.76 -5.35
N ASN A 61 -0.11 -3.93 -4.03
CA ASN A 61 -0.37 -2.84 -3.07
C ASN A 61 0.86 -1.95 -2.80
N HIS A 62 2.04 -2.32 -3.31
CA HIS A 62 3.31 -1.63 -3.13
C HIS A 62 3.83 -0.98 -4.42
N ALA A 63 3.05 -0.97 -5.51
CA ALA A 63 3.50 -0.43 -6.79
C ALA A 63 3.98 1.04 -6.70
N GLN A 64 3.36 1.87 -5.84
CA GLN A 64 3.82 3.23 -5.58
C GLN A 64 5.20 3.29 -4.92
N ASP A 65 5.54 2.33 -4.05
CA ASP A 65 6.85 2.24 -3.42
C ASP A 65 7.95 2.00 -4.48
N PHE A 66 7.66 1.22 -5.53
CA PHE A 66 8.58 1.03 -6.66
C PHE A 66 8.79 2.33 -7.45
N ILE A 67 7.73 3.09 -7.72
CA ILE A 67 7.84 4.36 -8.46
C ILE A 67 8.54 5.44 -7.62
N ASP A 68 8.20 5.56 -6.33
CA ASP A 68 8.89 6.47 -5.39
C ASP A 68 10.40 6.15 -5.34
N ALA A 69 10.78 4.88 -5.15
CA ALA A 69 12.19 4.47 -5.09
C ALA A 69 12.91 4.60 -6.44
N ALA A 70 12.24 4.33 -7.56
CA ALA A 70 12.82 4.54 -8.88
C ALA A 70 13.10 6.03 -9.15
N LYS A 71 12.22 6.93 -8.72
CA LYS A 71 12.45 8.39 -8.77
C LYS A 71 13.61 8.80 -7.86
N GLU A 72 13.63 8.36 -6.60
CA GLU A 72 14.67 8.68 -5.61
C GLU A 72 16.08 8.23 -6.06
N TYR A 73 16.18 7.00 -6.57
CA TYR A 73 17.45 6.41 -7.01
C TYR A 73 17.70 6.52 -8.53
N ASN A 74 16.90 7.32 -9.24
CA ASN A 74 16.99 7.56 -10.69
C ASN A 74 17.12 6.25 -11.50
N LEU A 75 16.25 5.28 -11.22
CA LEU A 75 16.21 3.98 -11.90
C LEU A 75 15.14 3.96 -12.97
N ASP A 76 15.28 3.05 -13.94
CA ASP A 76 14.14 2.59 -14.71
C ASP A 76 13.16 1.90 -13.74
N TRP A 77 11.91 2.40 -13.67
CA TRP A 77 10.91 1.91 -12.72
C TRP A 77 10.59 0.42 -12.88
N ARG A 78 10.85 -0.14 -14.07
CA ARG A 78 10.65 -1.57 -14.37
C ARG A 78 11.76 -2.45 -13.81
N LEU A 79 12.96 -1.92 -13.54
CA LEU A 79 14.14 -2.74 -13.20
C LEU A 79 13.93 -3.53 -11.90
N VAL A 80 13.55 -2.85 -10.82
CA VAL A 80 13.40 -3.45 -9.50
C VAL A 80 12.22 -4.43 -9.46
N ALA A 81 11.15 -4.14 -10.21
CA ALA A 81 10.02 -5.04 -10.41
C ALA A 81 10.41 -6.29 -11.24
N ALA A 82 11.19 -6.11 -12.30
CA ALA A 82 11.63 -7.20 -13.17
C ALA A 82 12.54 -8.19 -12.43
N ILE A 83 13.43 -7.69 -11.57
CA ILE A 83 14.28 -8.55 -10.73
C ILE A 83 13.43 -9.40 -9.78
N SER A 84 12.40 -8.84 -9.11
CA SER A 84 11.54 -9.68 -8.26
C SER A 84 10.72 -10.70 -9.05
N GLY A 85 10.38 -10.40 -10.32
CA GLY A 85 9.83 -11.36 -11.28
C GLY A 85 10.74 -12.59 -11.48
N VAL A 86 12.04 -12.37 -11.66
CA VAL A 86 13.03 -13.46 -11.83
C VAL A 86 13.28 -14.24 -10.54
N GLU A 87 13.45 -13.53 -9.42
CA GLU A 87 13.94 -14.12 -8.16
C GLU A 87 12.84 -14.83 -7.35
N SER A 88 11.61 -14.32 -7.38
CA SER A 88 10.54 -14.78 -6.49
C SER A 88 9.15 -14.86 -7.15
N THR A 89 9.08 -14.77 -8.48
CA THR A 89 7.82 -14.59 -9.24
C THR A 89 6.99 -13.42 -8.66
N PHE A 90 7.64 -12.26 -8.56
CA PHE A 90 7.09 -11.03 -7.98
C PHE A 90 6.68 -11.21 -6.50
N GLY A 91 7.59 -11.72 -5.66
CA GLY A 91 7.39 -11.83 -4.20
C GLY A 91 6.50 -12.99 -3.74
N LYS A 92 6.06 -13.87 -4.65
CA LYS A 92 5.19 -15.02 -4.33
C LYS A 92 5.93 -16.19 -3.69
N PHE A 93 7.19 -16.39 -4.08
CA PHE A 93 8.04 -17.46 -3.58
C PHE A 93 9.26 -16.87 -2.90
N ILE A 94 9.15 -16.64 -1.59
CA ILE A 94 10.22 -16.17 -0.71
C ILE A 94 10.33 -17.08 0.52
N PRO A 95 11.53 -17.25 1.11
CA PRO A 95 11.71 -18.10 2.30
C PRO A 95 11.16 -17.47 3.60
N GLY A 96 10.75 -16.20 3.56
CA GLY A 96 10.22 -15.43 4.69
C GLY A 96 10.53 -13.94 4.56
N GLY A 97 10.02 -13.14 5.49
CA GLY A 97 10.20 -11.69 5.49
C GLY A 97 9.64 -11.02 4.23
N TYR A 98 10.38 -10.05 3.68
CA TYR A 98 9.95 -9.26 2.51
C TYR A 98 11.05 -9.11 1.44
N ASN A 99 11.92 -10.13 1.29
CA ASN A 99 13.03 -10.10 0.31
C ASN A 99 12.64 -10.81 -1.00
N GLY A 100 12.03 -10.05 -1.91
CA GLY A 100 11.62 -10.54 -3.23
C GLY A 100 12.74 -10.63 -4.27
N TRP A 101 13.99 -10.27 -3.92
CA TRP A 101 15.08 -10.05 -4.89
C TRP A 101 16.32 -10.92 -4.66
N GLY A 102 16.29 -11.85 -3.69
CA GLY A 102 17.47 -12.61 -3.28
C GLY A 102 18.61 -11.73 -2.72
N TRP A 103 18.30 -10.47 -2.35
CA TRP A 103 19.33 -9.47 -2.09
C TRP A 103 20.07 -9.73 -0.77
N GLY A 104 21.40 -9.72 -0.81
CA GLY A 104 22.25 -9.96 0.36
C GLY A 104 22.15 -11.38 0.94
N VAL A 105 21.80 -12.37 0.12
CA VAL A 105 21.81 -13.78 0.51
C VAL A 105 23.20 -14.39 0.24
N TYR A 106 23.86 -14.88 1.29
CA TYR A 106 25.19 -15.49 1.23
C TYR A 106 25.22 -16.79 2.07
N GLY A 107 25.26 -17.94 1.39
CA GLY A 107 25.21 -19.25 2.05
C GLY A 107 23.93 -19.40 2.87
N ASN A 108 24.07 -19.59 4.19
CA ASN A 108 22.94 -19.72 5.12
C ASN A 108 22.45 -18.37 5.69
N GLN A 109 23.10 -17.25 5.36
CA GLN A 109 22.69 -15.93 5.81
C GLN A 109 21.82 -15.25 4.75
N ALA A 110 20.63 -14.80 5.14
CA ALA A 110 19.70 -14.06 4.29
C ALA A 110 19.26 -12.76 4.98
N ILE A 111 19.20 -11.67 4.22
CA ILE A 111 18.57 -10.43 4.70
C ILE A 111 17.06 -10.59 4.63
N TYR A 112 16.40 -10.42 5.77
CA TYR A 112 14.95 -10.31 5.86
C TYR A 112 14.58 -8.85 6.19
N PHE A 113 14.08 -8.12 5.20
CA PHE A 113 13.49 -6.80 5.42
C PHE A 113 12.24 -6.92 6.30
N LYS A 114 11.87 -5.85 7.00
CA LYS A 114 10.68 -5.74 7.88
C LYS A 114 9.42 -5.36 7.12
N SER A 115 9.55 -4.85 5.89
CA SER A 115 8.43 -4.51 5.01
C SER A 115 8.85 -4.57 3.53
N TRP A 116 7.87 -4.66 2.63
CA TRP A 116 8.11 -4.53 1.18
C TRP A 116 8.74 -3.19 0.83
N ARG A 117 8.25 -2.07 1.39
CA ARG A 117 8.82 -0.73 1.14
C ARG A 117 10.31 -0.65 1.52
N GLU A 118 10.69 -1.18 2.68
CA GLU A 118 12.12 -1.24 3.09
C GLU A 118 12.98 -2.04 2.09
N GLY A 119 12.48 -3.20 1.64
CA GLY A 119 13.14 -4.01 0.62
C GLY A 119 13.29 -3.28 -0.72
N ILE A 120 12.22 -2.67 -1.22
CA ILE A 120 12.20 -1.91 -2.48
C ILE A 120 13.23 -0.78 -2.44
N PHE A 121 13.23 0.04 -1.39
CA PHE A 121 14.16 1.16 -1.28
C PHE A 121 15.62 0.70 -1.08
N THR A 122 15.86 -0.34 -0.27
CA THR A 122 17.22 -0.88 -0.04
C THR A 122 17.81 -1.48 -1.31
N VAL A 123 17.03 -2.25 -2.07
CA VAL A 123 17.48 -2.83 -3.34
C VAL A 123 17.66 -1.75 -4.40
N SER A 124 16.76 -0.76 -4.47
CA SER A 124 16.88 0.37 -5.41
C SER A 124 18.16 1.18 -5.18
N LYS A 125 18.43 1.53 -3.91
CA LYS A 125 19.68 2.18 -3.50
C LYS A 125 20.89 1.33 -3.86
N GLY A 126 20.84 0.04 -3.53
CA GLY A 126 21.90 -0.92 -3.82
C GLY A 126 22.23 -1.02 -5.31
N LEU A 127 21.22 -1.06 -6.19
CA LEU A 127 21.37 -1.06 -7.64
C LEU A 127 21.99 0.24 -8.15
N ARG A 128 21.51 1.40 -7.68
CA ARG A 128 22.06 2.71 -8.02
C ARG A 128 23.55 2.80 -7.65
N GLU A 129 23.89 2.55 -6.39
CA GLU A 129 25.24 2.72 -5.86
C GLU A 129 26.23 1.67 -6.41
N ASN A 130 25.81 0.40 -6.52
CA ASN A 130 26.73 -0.70 -6.80
C ASN A 130 26.79 -1.14 -8.26
N TYR A 131 25.84 -0.71 -9.10
CA TYR A 131 25.75 -1.11 -10.51
C TYR A 131 25.72 0.12 -11.43
N LEU A 132 24.67 0.95 -11.37
CA LEU A 132 24.50 2.05 -12.33
C LEU A 132 25.60 3.11 -12.20
N ASN A 133 25.98 3.49 -10.97
CA ASN A 133 27.09 4.41 -10.72
C ASN A 133 28.47 3.83 -11.12
N LYS A 134 28.56 2.54 -11.43
CA LYS A 134 29.76 1.87 -11.96
C LYS A 134 29.65 1.58 -13.47
N GLY A 135 28.67 2.16 -14.15
CA GLY A 135 28.46 2.01 -15.60
C GLY A 135 27.73 0.73 -16.03
N LEU A 136 27.18 -0.05 -15.09
CA LEU A 136 26.34 -1.21 -15.40
C LEU A 136 24.88 -0.73 -15.51
N THR A 137 24.48 -0.30 -16.71
CA THR A 137 23.21 0.38 -16.97
C THR A 137 22.12 -0.55 -17.53
N ASP A 138 22.47 -1.76 -17.98
CA ASP A 138 21.51 -2.78 -18.44
C ASP A 138 21.63 -4.11 -17.66
N PRO A 139 20.58 -4.97 -17.66
CA PRO A 139 20.61 -6.22 -16.91
C PRO A 139 21.66 -7.25 -17.36
N TYR A 140 22.11 -7.23 -18.62
CA TYR A 140 23.17 -8.12 -19.10
C TYR A 140 24.53 -7.72 -18.52
N GLN A 141 24.78 -6.41 -18.39
CA GLN A 141 25.96 -5.87 -17.71
C GLN A 141 25.95 -6.16 -16.20
N MET A 142 24.78 -6.00 -15.55
CA MET A 142 24.62 -6.28 -14.11
C MET A 142 24.83 -7.75 -13.75
N ASN A 143 24.49 -8.66 -14.67
CA ASN A 143 24.41 -10.10 -14.47
C ASN A 143 25.60 -10.71 -13.70
N LYS A 144 26.84 -10.46 -14.16
CA LYS A 144 28.07 -11.02 -13.56
C LYS A 144 28.27 -10.64 -12.09
N ASN A 145 27.68 -9.54 -11.64
CA ASN A 145 27.81 -9.04 -10.28
C ASN A 145 26.60 -9.41 -9.40
N TYR A 146 25.43 -9.66 -10.01
CA TYR A 146 24.20 -9.97 -9.29
C TYR A 146 24.00 -11.48 -9.08
N ALA A 147 24.22 -12.28 -10.12
CA ALA A 147 23.83 -13.68 -10.13
C ALA A 147 24.90 -14.60 -10.77
N ALA A 148 25.02 -15.82 -10.25
CA ALA A 148 25.88 -16.85 -10.84
C ALA A 148 25.30 -17.42 -12.15
N SER A 149 24.00 -17.24 -12.42
CA SER A 149 23.34 -17.79 -13.62
C SER A 149 23.53 -16.87 -14.82
N PRO A 150 24.21 -17.29 -15.90
CA PRO A 150 24.43 -16.44 -17.08
C PRO A 150 23.11 -16.05 -17.79
N ALA A 151 22.00 -16.72 -17.51
CA ALA A 151 20.68 -16.39 -18.07
C ALA A 151 19.95 -15.26 -17.31
N TRP A 152 20.40 -14.85 -16.12
CA TRP A 152 19.68 -13.92 -15.25
C TRP A 152 19.37 -12.58 -15.94
N GLY A 153 20.38 -11.95 -16.55
CA GLY A 153 20.21 -10.65 -17.22
C GLY A 153 19.17 -10.68 -18.33
N GLY A 154 19.12 -11.78 -19.11
CA GLY A 154 18.11 -11.97 -20.14
C GLY A 154 16.69 -12.13 -19.58
N LYS A 155 16.53 -12.79 -18.42
CA LYS A 155 15.22 -12.93 -17.75
C LYS A 155 14.73 -11.60 -17.17
N VAL A 156 15.63 -10.78 -16.60
CA VAL A 156 15.28 -9.43 -16.12
C VAL A 156 14.90 -8.54 -17.31
N ALA A 157 15.69 -8.54 -18.38
CA ALA A 157 15.38 -7.80 -19.61
C ALA A 157 14.04 -8.23 -20.23
N TYR A 158 13.70 -9.52 -20.19
CA TYR A 158 12.39 -10.03 -20.60
C TYR A 158 11.24 -9.38 -19.80
N PHE A 159 11.29 -9.39 -18.47
CA PHE A 159 10.23 -8.79 -17.65
C PHE A 159 10.15 -7.26 -17.80
N MET A 160 11.29 -6.57 -17.95
CA MET A 160 11.28 -5.14 -18.29
C MET A 160 10.58 -4.88 -19.64
N LYS A 161 10.82 -5.74 -20.64
CA LYS A 161 10.16 -5.63 -21.94
C LYS A 161 8.68 -5.97 -21.88
N ASP A 162 8.28 -6.95 -21.08
CA ASP A 162 6.89 -7.35 -20.92
C ASP A 162 6.06 -6.26 -20.21
N MET A 163 6.57 -5.68 -19.12
CA MET A 163 5.97 -4.49 -18.48
C MET A 163 5.87 -3.29 -19.43
N GLU A 164 6.85 -3.09 -20.31
CA GLU A 164 6.77 -2.05 -21.34
C GLU A 164 5.62 -2.32 -22.34
N ASN A 165 5.50 -3.55 -22.80
CA ASN A 165 4.45 -3.96 -23.73
C ASN A 165 3.06 -3.89 -23.08
N PHE A 166 2.97 -4.18 -21.78
CA PHE A 166 1.76 -4.03 -20.98
C PHE A 166 1.37 -2.54 -20.82
N SER A 167 2.32 -1.70 -20.41
CA SER A 167 2.14 -0.24 -20.27
C SER A 167 1.59 0.40 -21.55
N ARG A 168 2.14 0.04 -22.73
CA ARG A 168 1.63 0.53 -24.03
C ARG A 168 0.16 0.14 -24.32
N LYS A 169 -0.33 -0.96 -23.76
CA LYS A 169 -1.71 -1.46 -23.97
C LYS A 169 -2.68 -0.98 -22.89
N TYR A 170 -2.19 -0.58 -21.71
CA TYR A 170 -3.00 -0.22 -20.55
C TYR A 170 -4.07 0.85 -20.80
N PRO A 171 -3.84 1.93 -21.59
CA PRO A 171 -4.89 2.89 -21.92
C PRO A 171 -6.06 2.29 -22.72
N VAL A 172 -5.78 1.30 -23.58
CA VAL A 172 -6.79 0.59 -24.38
C VAL A 172 -7.60 -0.36 -23.50
N ILE A 173 -6.92 -1.12 -22.62
CA ILE A 173 -7.55 -2.06 -21.69
C ILE A 173 -8.47 -1.31 -20.71
N THR A 174 -7.99 -0.23 -20.10
CA THR A 174 -8.79 0.56 -19.15
C THR A 174 -9.97 1.27 -19.81
N SER A 175 -9.85 1.64 -21.09
CA SER A 175 -10.97 2.21 -21.86
C SER A 175 -12.03 1.17 -22.21
N SER A 176 -11.64 -0.04 -22.65
CA SER A 176 -12.60 -1.10 -22.99
C SER A 176 -13.34 -1.64 -21.77
N VAL A 177 -12.66 -1.78 -20.62
CA VAL A 177 -13.30 -2.17 -19.34
C VAL A 177 -14.32 -1.12 -18.89
N LYS A 178 -14.02 0.18 -19.02
CA LYS A 178 -14.99 1.25 -18.72
C LYS A 178 -16.22 1.17 -19.62
N ILE A 179 -16.05 0.95 -20.93
CA ILE A 179 -17.16 0.79 -21.87
C ILE A 179 -18.02 -0.43 -21.50
N ALA A 180 -17.38 -1.57 -21.21
CA ALA A 180 -18.08 -2.79 -20.81
C ALA A 180 -18.90 -2.59 -19.52
N ALA A 181 -18.30 -1.98 -18.49
CA ALA A 181 -18.96 -1.69 -17.22
C ALA A 181 -20.15 -0.72 -17.36
N VAL A 182 -20.05 0.29 -18.25
CA VAL A 182 -21.16 1.21 -18.55
C VAL A 182 -22.27 0.51 -19.34
N SER A 183 -21.93 -0.40 -20.26
CA SER A 183 -22.91 -1.16 -21.06
C SER A 183 -23.66 -2.26 -20.28
N GLY A 184 -23.21 -2.59 -19.06
CA GLY A 184 -23.70 -3.71 -18.27
C GLY A 184 -24.87 -3.43 -17.33
N GLN A 185 -25.59 -2.30 -17.48
CA GLN A 185 -26.80 -2.08 -16.66
C GLN A 185 -27.89 -3.10 -17.02
N PRO A 186 -28.51 -3.78 -16.03
CA PRO A 186 -29.54 -4.76 -16.31
C PRO A 186 -30.78 -4.08 -16.89
N SER A 187 -31.29 -4.61 -18.00
CA SER A 187 -32.60 -4.20 -18.51
C SER A 187 -33.67 -4.55 -17.48
N LEU A 188 -34.27 -3.53 -16.85
CA LEU A 188 -35.46 -3.72 -16.04
C LEU A 188 -36.58 -4.28 -16.94
N ARG A 189 -37.01 -5.49 -16.62
CA ARG A 189 -38.24 -6.15 -17.10
C ARG A 189 -39.10 -6.46 -15.89
#